data_AF-A0A2N6EJH0-F1
#
_entry.id   AF-A0A2N6EJH0-F1
#
_cell.length_a   1.000
_cell.length_b   1.000
_cell.length_c   1.000
_cell.angle_alpha   90.00
_cell.angle_beta   90.00
_cell.angle_gamma   90.00
#
_symmetry.space_group_name_H-M   'P 1'
#
loop_
_entity.id
_entity.type
_entity.pdbx_description
1 polymer ?
#
loop_
_entity_poly.entity_id
_entity_poly.type
_entity_poly.pdbx_seq_one_letter_code
_entity_poly.pdbx_strand_id
1 'polypeptide(L)'
;LHGLQLWVALPEKEEQCEPEFCHYEGDDLPTLETQDKKIRVMIGEAYGLKSNVKTKSPTLYVDAYLKAGSTLSLPENLAERALYLVSGNVTSRGTSLPLHSMAIFNQASDIKITAHEDSHLIIIGGTPLGKRTVWWNLVSSRRELIEQAKADWQAGQFPMVPGETESIPLP
;
A
#
# COMPACT_ATOMS: atom_id res chain seq x y z
N LEU A 1 17.91 4.13 -7.50
CA LEU A 1 16.49 3.76 -7.57
C LEU A 1 15.89 3.96 -6.18
N HIS A 2 14.80 4.72 -6.04
CA HIS A 2 14.06 4.88 -4.78
C HIS A 2 12.58 4.64 -5.07
N GLY A 3 12.01 3.62 -4.46
CA GLY A 3 10.64 3.19 -4.72
C GLY A 3 10.14 2.25 -3.63
N LEU A 4 8.83 2.16 -3.50
CA LEU A 4 8.16 1.27 -2.58
C LEU A 4 7.36 0.24 -3.36
N GLN A 5 7.48 -1.02 -2.95
CA GLN A 5 6.68 -2.11 -3.49
C GLN A 5 5.79 -2.65 -2.39
N LEU A 6 4.49 -2.76 -2.69
CA LEU A 6 3.48 -3.26 -1.78
C LEU A 6 2.73 -4.40 -2.48
N TRP A 7 2.37 -5.42 -1.70
CA TRP A 7 1.44 -6.45 -2.15
C TRP A 7 0.12 -6.28 -1.41
N VAL A 8 -0.97 -6.29 -2.17
CA VAL A 8 -2.33 -6.21 -1.63
C VAL A 8 -3.00 -7.55 -1.91
N ALA A 9 -3.39 -8.26 -0.86
CA ALA A 9 -4.14 -9.50 -1.02
C ALA A 9 -5.50 -9.22 -1.69
N LEU A 10 -5.97 -10.15 -2.50
CA LEU A 10 -7.30 -10.06 -3.10
C LEU A 10 -8.39 -10.52 -2.13
N PRO A 11 -9.63 -9.98 -2.25
CA PRO A 11 -10.80 -10.61 -1.64
C PRO A 11 -10.94 -12.06 -2.10
N GLU A 12 -11.47 -12.94 -1.24
CA GLU A 12 -11.61 -14.38 -1.51
C GLU A 12 -12.28 -14.68 -2.86
N LYS A 13 -13.31 -13.92 -3.22
CA LYS A 13 -14.06 -14.08 -4.48
C LYS A 13 -13.26 -13.70 -5.73
N GLU A 14 -12.18 -12.95 -5.57
CA GLU A 14 -11.34 -12.43 -6.65
C GLU A 14 -9.98 -13.15 -6.71
N GLU A 15 -9.66 -14.07 -5.78
CA GLU A 15 -8.33 -14.73 -5.70
C GLU A 15 -7.95 -15.55 -6.95
N GLN A 16 -8.90 -15.81 -7.84
CA GLN A 16 -8.72 -16.57 -9.08
C GLN A 16 -9.17 -15.75 -10.31
N CYS A 17 -9.21 -14.42 -10.21
CA CYS A 17 -9.46 -13.59 -11.37
C CYS A 17 -8.28 -13.67 -12.36
N GLU A 18 -8.55 -13.37 -13.64
CA GLU A 18 -7.49 -13.25 -14.63
C GLU A 18 -6.47 -12.16 -14.23
N PRO A 19 -5.17 -12.37 -14.51
CA PRO A 19 -4.15 -11.37 -14.22
C PRO A 19 -4.36 -10.12 -15.09
N GLU A 20 -4.16 -8.95 -14.50
CA GLU A 20 -4.23 -7.65 -15.18
C GLU A 20 -3.01 -6.81 -14.79
N PHE A 21 -2.47 -6.06 -15.76
CA PHE A 21 -1.47 -5.02 -15.52
C PHE A 21 -2.06 -3.67 -15.90
N CYS A 22 -2.03 -2.73 -14.96
CA CYS A 22 -2.43 -1.34 -15.17
C CYS A 22 -1.27 -0.43 -14.78
N HIS A 23 -0.92 0.50 -15.67
CA HIS A 23 0.05 1.56 -15.41
C HIS A 23 -0.67 2.90 -15.28
N TYR A 24 -0.24 3.70 -14.31
CA TYR A 24 -0.78 5.04 -14.04
C TYR A 24 0.40 6.00 -13.91
N GLU A 25 0.42 7.02 -14.76
CA GLU A 25 1.46 8.05 -14.73
C GLU A 25 1.22 9.04 -13.59
N GLY A 26 2.24 9.82 -13.24
CA GLY A 26 2.14 10.79 -12.15
C GLY A 26 1.02 11.82 -12.31
N ASP A 27 0.69 12.18 -13.55
CA ASP A 27 -0.36 13.14 -13.90
C ASP A 27 -1.77 12.53 -13.87
N ASP A 28 -1.89 11.20 -13.86
CA ASP A 28 -3.17 10.50 -13.70
C ASP A 28 -3.64 10.50 -12.24
N LEU A 29 -2.74 10.82 -11.30
CA LEU A 29 -2.98 10.66 -9.87
C LEU A 29 -3.30 12.00 -9.21
N PRO A 30 -4.47 12.12 -8.56
CA PRO A 30 -4.93 13.38 -8.01
C PRO A 30 -3.99 13.85 -6.89
N THR A 31 -3.57 15.11 -7.00
CA THR A 31 -2.62 15.73 -6.08
C THR A 31 -3.21 17.03 -5.53
N LEU A 32 -3.15 17.19 -4.21
CA LEU A 32 -3.45 18.41 -3.48
C LEU A 32 -2.12 19.06 -3.10
N GLU A 33 -1.91 20.30 -3.51
CA GLU A 33 -0.73 21.06 -3.14
C GLU A 33 -1.14 22.38 -2.46
N THR A 34 -0.55 22.63 -1.30
CA THR A 34 -0.75 23.83 -0.48
C THR A 34 0.62 24.36 -0.08
N GLN A 35 0.67 25.53 0.58
CA GLN A 35 1.95 26.09 1.06
C GLN A 35 2.71 25.15 2.01
N ASP A 36 1.98 24.34 2.79
CA ASP A 36 2.57 23.52 3.86
C ASP A 36 2.68 22.04 3.50
N LYS A 37 2.01 21.58 2.44
CA LYS A 37 1.79 20.15 2.17
C LYS A 37 1.64 19.88 0.69
N LYS A 38 2.16 18.73 0.26
CA LYS A 38 1.85 18.11 -1.04
C LYS A 38 1.38 16.69 -0.80
N ILE A 39 0.18 16.36 -1.23
CA ILE A 39 -0.46 15.07 -0.97
C ILE A 39 -0.96 14.50 -2.30
N ARG A 40 -0.49 13.31 -2.66
CA ARG A 40 -0.95 12.57 -3.83
C ARG A 40 -1.68 11.31 -3.38
N VAL A 41 -2.93 11.17 -3.77
CA VAL A 41 -3.71 9.95 -3.49
C VAL A 41 -3.45 8.97 -4.62
N MET A 42 -2.54 8.02 -4.38
CA MET A 42 -2.15 7.00 -5.35
C MET A 42 -3.28 5.97 -5.53
N ILE A 43 -3.87 5.50 -4.43
CA ILE A 43 -4.97 4.53 -4.42
C ILE A 43 -6.05 4.99 -3.44
N GLY A 44 -7.32 4.83 -3.82
CA GLY A 44 -8.46 5.11 -2.96
C GLY A 44 -8.89 6.56 -2.94
N GLU A 45 -9.43 7.00 -1.81
CA GLU A 45 -10.00 8.33 -1.64
C GLU A 45 -9.59 8.91 -0.28
N ALA A 46 -9.08 10.15 -0.28
CA ALA A 46 -8.71 10.89 0.90
C ALA A 46 -8.62 12.39 0.61
N TYR A 47 -8.83 13.24 1.61
CA TYR A 47 -8.67 14.70 1.50
C TYR A 47 -9.48 15.35 0.37
N GLY A 48 -10.65 14.78 0.04
CA GLY A 48 -11.49 15.24 -1.06
C GLY A 48 -10.99 14.85 -2.46
N LEU A 49 -9.93 14.04 -2.54
CA LEU A 49 -9.36 13.52 -3.78
C LEU A 49 -9.68 12.04 -3.93
N LYS A 50 -9.97 11.62 -5.17
CA LYS A 50 -10.27 10.23 -5.52
C LYS A 50 -9.40 9.76 -6.67
N SER A 51 -8.58 8.74 -6.41
CA SER A 51 -7.75 8.10 -7.44
C SER A 51 -8.60 7.28 -8.40
N ASN A 52 -8.17 7.23 -9.67
CA ASN A 52 -8.73 6.36 -10.70
C ASN A 52 -8.14 4.95 -10.69
N VAL A 53 -7.16 4.66 -9.82
CA VAL A 53 -6.55 3.34 -9.71
C VAL A 53 -7.60 2.32 -9.30
N LYS A 54 -7.78 1.31 -10.15
CA LYS A 54 -8.72 0.21 -9.90
C LYS A 54 -8.28 -0.59 -8.67
N THR A 55 -9.23 -0.90 -7.80
CA THR A 55 -9.02 -1.81 -6.67
C THR A 55 -10.10 -2.88 -6.62
N LYS A 56 -9.79 -4.01 -5.99
CA LYS A 56 -10.75 -5.10 -5.73
C LYS A 56 -11.35 -5.03 -4.31
N SER A 57 -10.77 -4.19 -3.46
CA SER A 57 -11.23 -3.90 -2.09
C SER A 57 -10.95 -2.44 -1.73
N PRO A 58 -11.67 -1.86 -0.74
CA PRO A 58 -11.33 -0.55 -0.22
C PRO A 58 -9.88 -0.53 0.27
N THR A 59 -9.06 0.26 -0.40
CA THR A 59 -7.61 0.36 -0.20
C THR A 59 -7.23 1.83 -0.28
N LEU A 60 -6.29 2.26 0.55
CA LEU A 60 -5.75 3.60 0.58
C LEU A 60 -4.23 3.53 0.48
N TYR A 61 -3.68 4.32 -0.43
CA TYR A 61 -2.25 4.54 -0.56
C TYR A 61 -2.03 6.01 -0.90
N VAL A 62 -1.45 6.76 0.04
CA VAL A 62 -1.23 8.20 -0.09
C VAL A 62 0.24 8.48 0.09
N ASP A 63 0.78 9.25 -0.84
CA ASP A 63 2.10 9.85 -0.78
C ASP A 63 1.97 11.29 -0.28
N ALA A 64 2.63 11.64 0.83
CA ALA A 64 2.51 12.96 1.43
C ALA A 64 3.87 13.56 1.84
N TYR A 65 4.09 14.79 1.41
CA TYR A 65 5.17 15.66 1.86
C TYR A 65 4.59 16.74 2.75
N LEU A 66 5.19 16.91 3.93
CA LEU A 66 4.82 17.89 4.94
C LEU A 66 5.98 18.83 5.19
N LYS A 67 5.72 20.14 5.21
CA LYS A 67 6.69 21.14 5.68
C LYS A 67 6.84 21.07 7.19
N ALA A 68 8.01 21.45 7.71
CA ALA A 68 8.24 21.60 9.14
C ALA A 68 7.16 22.51 9.78
N GLY A 69 6.64 22.10 10.94
CA GLY A 69 5.55 22.79 11.65
C GLY A 69 4.15 22.48 11.15
N SER A 70 4.01 21.83 9.99
CA SER A 70 2.71 21.45 9.44
C SER A 70 2.14 20.20 10.11
N THR A 71 0.84 19.97 9.88
CA THR A 71 0.13 18.82 10.45
C THR A 71 -0.79 18.17 9.43
N LEU A 72 -1.01 16.87 9.59
CA LEU A 72 -1.88 16.07 8.74
C LEU A 72 -2.73 15.11 9.58
N SER A 73 -4.04 15.17 9.43
CA SER A 73 -4.94 14.15 10.00
C SER A 73 -4.95 12.92 9.11
N LEU A 74 -4.90 11.72 9.70
CA LEU A 74 -5.12 10.48 8.93
C LEU A 74 -6.57 10.43 8.43
N PRO A 75 -6.83 9.94 7.21
CA PRO A 75 -8.19 9.77 6.71
C PRO A 75 -9.00 8.83 7.60
N GLU A 76 -10.29 9.07 7.82
CA GLU A 76 -11.13 8.27 8.74
C GLU A 76 -12.08 7.30 8.04
N ASN A 77 -12.09 7.29 6.72
CA ASN A 77 -12.95 6.47 5.89
C ASN A 77 -12.59 4.98 5.87
N LEU A 78 -11.53 4.56 6.54
CA LEU A 78 -11.05 3.17 6.55
C LEU A 78 -10.74 2.67 7.95
N ALA A 79 -11.06 1.39 8.17
CA ALA A 79 -10.94 0.73 9.46
C ALA A 79 -9.47 0.56 9.89
N GLU A 80 -8.59 0.13 9.00
CA GLU A 80 -7.18 -0.10 9.31
C GLU A 80 -6.31 0.93 8.59
N ARG A 81 -5.42 1.58 9.34
CA ARG A 81 -4.49 2.59 8.83
C ARG A 81 -3.12 2.42 9.45
N ALA A 82 -2.10 2.68 8.65
CA ALA A 82 -0.72 2.73 9.03
C ALA A 82 -0.01 3.89 8.33
N LEU A 83 1.13 4.31 8.88
CA LEU A 83 2.01 5.31 8.29
C LEU A 83 3.42 4.76 8.24
N TYR A 84 4.07 4.88 7.08
CA TYR A 84 5.49 4.61 6.90
C TYR A 84 6.25 5.93 6.71
N LEU A 85 7.23 6.20 7.57
CA LEU A 85 8.04 7.42 7.49
C LEU A 85 9.25 7.20 6.58
N VAL A 86 9.24 7.84 5.41
CA VAL A 86 10.31 7.72 4.39
C VAL A 86 11.48 8.64 4.73
N SER A 87 11.20 9.88 5.11
CA SER A 87 12.22 10.85 5.55
C SER A 87 11.64 11.90 6.51
N GLY A 88 12.52 12.59 7.23
CA GLY A 88 12.17 13.67 8.15
C GLY A 88 11.89 13.19 9.58
N ASN A 89 11.13 14.00 10.32
CA ASN A 89 10.84 13.80 11.72
C ASN A 89 9.39 14.17 12.02
N VAL A 90 8.60 13.20 12.48
CA VAL A 90 7.18 13.43 12.79
C VAL A 90 6.81 12.82 14.13
N THR A 91 5.81 13.42 14.79
CA THR A 91 5.17 12.84 15.97
C THR A 91 3.69 12.59 15.74
N SER A 92 3.13 11.65 16.49
CA SER A 92 1.69 11.43 16.63
C SER A 92 1.38 11.22 18.11
N ARG A 93 0.37 11.93 18.62
CA ARG A 93 -0.03 11.87 20.04
C ARG A 93 1.14 12.04 21.03
N GLY A 94 2.12 12.89 20.68
CA GLY A 94 3.31 13.14 21.49
C GLY A 94 4.42 12.09 21.38
N THR A 95 4.22 11.01 20.61
CA THR A 95 5.22 9.97 20.36
C THR A 95 5.91 10.19 19.01
N SER A 96 7.24 10.11 18.99
CA SER A 96 8.03 10.16 17.75
C SER A 96 7.79 8.90 16.93
N LEU A 97 7.54 9.05 15.62
CA LEU A 97 7.47 7.93 14.69
C LEU A 97 8.86 7.69 14.11
N PRO A 98 9.48 6.52 14.34
CA PRO A 98 10.84 6.28 13.87
C PRO A 98 10.92 6.26 12.34
N LEU A 99 12.06 6.73 11.82
CA LEU A 99 12.38 6.68 10.40
C LEU A 99 12.36 5.23 9.89
N HIS A 100 11.92 5.05 8.64
CA HIS A 100 11.84 3.75 7.97
C HIS A 100 11.02 2.70 8.73
N SER A 101 10.09 3.15 9.58
CA SER A 101 9.23 2.29 10.39
C SER A 101 7.77 2.51 10.04
N MET A 102 6.99 1.43 10.18
CA MET A 102 5.54 1.46 9.98
C MET A 102 4.84 1.61 11.34
N ALA A 103 4.20 2.76 11.55
CA ALA A 103 3.33 3.01 12.69
C ALA A 103 1.92 2.53 12.37
N ILE A 104 1.38 1.60 13.15
CA ILE A 104 0.05 1.02 12.94
C ILE A 104 -0.96 1.71 13.88
N PHE A 105 -2.02 2.27 13.31
CA PHE A 105 -3.06 2.99 14.05
C PHE A 105 -4.38 2.22 14.17
N ASN A 106 -4.56 1.15 13.39
CA ASN A 106 -5.80 0.37 13.35
C ASN A 106 -7.03 1.31 13.25
N GLN A 107 -8.05 1.06 14.07
CA GLN A 107 -9.32 1.80 14.12
C GLN A 107 -9.28 3.07 14.99
N ALA A 108 -8.09 3.53 15.41
CA ALA A 108 -8.00 4.72 16.26
C ALA A 108 -8.50 5.99 15.52
N SER A 109 -9.35 6.78 16.15
CA SER A 109 -9.85 8.05 15.59
C SER A 109 -8.90 9.21 15.86
N ASP A 110 -9.12 10.33 15.16
CA ASP A 110 -8.49 11.62 15.45
C ASP A 110 -6.96 11.57 15.46
N ILE A 111 -6.38 10.73 14.61
CA ILE A 111 -4.92 10.62 14.49
C ILE A 111 -4.40 11.82 13.72
N LYS A 112 -3.53 12.58 14.38
CA LYS A 112 -2.85 13.74 13.82
C LYS A 112 -1.34 13.50 13.82
N ILE A 113 -0.74 13.73 12.66
CA ILE A 113 0.70 13.71 12.43
C ILE A 113 1.19 15.15 12.45
N THR A 114 2.25 15.42 13.20
CA THR A 114 2.92 16.72 13.26
C THR A 114 4.34 16.57 12.76
N ALA A 115 4.72 17.36 11.77
CA ALA A 115 6.07 17.35 11.21
C ALA A 115 6.96 18.36 11.95
N HIS A 116 8.11 17.91 12.45
CA HIS A 116 9.13 18.76 13.09
C HIS A 116 10.22 19.18 12.09
N GLU A 117 10.31 18.45 10.98
CA GLU A 117 11.16 18.72 9.82
C GLU A 117 10.35 18.54 8.54
N ASP A 118 10.87 19.00 7.41
CA ASP A 118 10.33 18.63 6.10
C ASP A 118 10.35 17.10 5.99
N SER A 119 9.16 16.49 5.89
CA SER A 119 8.97 15.05 6.06
C SER A 119 8.23 14.44 4.89
N HIS A 120 8.67 13.26 4.47
CA HIS A 120 8.03 12.43 3.45
C HIS A 120 7.46 11.18 4.12
N LEU A 121 6.15 10.99 4.00
CA LEU A 121 5.44 9.89 4.61
C LEU A 121 4.47 9.25 3.64
N ILE A 122 4.18 7.99 3.92
CA ILE A 122 3.24 7.17 3.18
C ILE A 122 2.15 6.73 4.12
N ILE A 123 0.89 6.93 3.73
CA ILE A 123 -0.28 6.44 4.47
C ILE A 123 -0.84 5.25 3.73
N ILE A 124 -1.02 4.15 4.45
CA ILE A 124 -1.58 2.91 3.94
C ILE A 124 -2.84 2.62 4.73
N GLY A 125 -3.89 2.16 4.08
CA GLY A 125 -5.08 1.69 4.78
C GLY A 125 -5.95 0.78 3.93
N GLY A 126 -6.95 0.17 4.56
CA GLY A 126 -7.88 -0.67 3.86
C GLY A 126 -8.91 -1.33 4.76
N THR A 127 -9.78 -2.12 4.14
CA THR A 127 -10.69 -3.02 4.85
C THR A 127 -9.99 -4.36 5.12
N PRO A 128 -10.09 -4.91 6.34
CA PRO A 128 -9.51 -6.22 6.64
C PRO A 128 -10.12 -7.30 5.76
N LEU A 129 -9.27 -8.12 5.15
CA LEU A 129 -9.67 -9.20 4.24
C LEU A 129 -9.79 -10.57 4.93
N GLY A 130 -9.52 -10.63 6.23
CA GLY A 130 -9.46 -11.86 7.01
C GLY A 130 -8.12 -12.58 6.87
N LYS A 131 -8.08 -13.84 7.29
CA LYS A 131 -6.84 -14.63 7.32
C LYS A 131 -6.32 -14.89 5.90
N ARG A 132 -5.01 -14.75 5.71
CA ARG A 132 -4.29 -15.16 4.49
C ARG A 132 -3.11 -16.05 4.85
N THR A 133 -2.86 -17.03 4.01
CA THR A 133 -1.63 -17.81 4.01
C THR A 133 -0.68 -17.16 3.02
N VAL A 134 0.50 -16.79 3.48
CA VAL A 134 1.59 -16.28 2.65
C VAL A 134 2.70 -17.32 2.66
N TRP A 135 3.09 -17.78 1.49
CA TRP A 135 4.23 -18.66 1.31
C TRP A 135 5.00 -18.20 0.08
N TRP A 136 6.24 -17.76 0.24
CA TRP A 136 7.02 -17.17 -0.85
C TRP A 136 6.22 -16.07 -1.59
N ASN A 137 6.06 -16.16 -2.91
CA ASN A 137 5.29 -15.25 -3.75
C ASN A 137 3.80 -15.66 -3.88
N LEU A 138 3.35 -16.66 -3.12
CA LEU A 138 1.99 -17.20 -3.20
C LEU A 138 1.17 -16.75 -1.99
N VAL A 139 0.03 -16.13 -2.25
CA VAL A 139 -0.89 -15.61 -1.22
C VAL A 139 -2.30 -16.10 -1.50
N SER A 140 -2.94 -16.74 -0.52
CA SER A 140 -4.31 -17.22 -0.65
C SER A 140 -5.00 -17.39 0.70
N SER A 141 -6.32 -17.23 0.73
CA SER A 141 -7.17 -17.66 1.85
C SER A 141 -7.22 -19.18 2.01
N ARG A 142 -6.96 -19.92 0.92
CA ARG A 142 -7.05 -21.38 0.79
C ARG A 142 -5.68 -22.03 0.65
N ARG A 143 -5.37 -22.97 1.54
CA ARG A 143 -4.06 -23.65 1.56
C ARG A 143 -3.87 -24.58 0.37
N GLU A 144 -4.93 -25.24 -0.06
CA GLU A 144 -4.96 -26.12 -1.21
C GLU A 144 -4.53 -25.40 -2.50
N LEU A 145 -4.87 -24.12 -2.66
CA LEU A 145 -4.42 -23.31 -3.80
C LEU A 145 -2.92 -22.98 -3.74
N ILE A 146 -2.36 -22.83 -2.55
CA ILE A 146 -0.92 -22.64 -2.38
C ILE A 146 -0.17 -23.90 -2.83
N GLU A 147 -0.64 -25.08 -2.43
CA GLU A 147 -0.02 -26.34 -2.83
C GLU A 147 -0.16 -26.61 -4.33
N GLN A 148 -1.32 -26.29 -4.92
CA GLN A 148 -1.49 -26.38 -6.38
C GLN A 148 -0.53 -25.44 -7.11
N ALA A 149 -0.46 -24.17 -6.71
CA ALA A 149 0.42 -23.20 -7.35
C ALA A 149 1.92 -23.55 -7.22
N LYS A 150 2.34 -24.24 -6.15
CA LYS A 150 3.70 -24.80 -6.05
C LYS A 150 3.96 -25.85 -7.11
N ALA A 151 3.04 -26.81 -7.27
CA ALA A 151 3.17 -27.87 -8.27
C ALA A 151 3.19 -27.27 -9.69
N ASP A 152 2.31 -26.32 -9.97
CA ASP A 152 2.22 -25.63 -11.25
C ASP A 152 3.52 -24.86 -11.56
N TRP A 153 4.11 -24.19 -10.56
CA TRP A 153 5.38 -23.49 -10.72
C TRP A 153 6.54 -24.45 -11.02
N GLN A 154 6.65 -25.56 -10.27
CA GLN A 154 7.67 -26.57 -10.51
C GLN A 154 7.52 -27.24 -11.88
N ALA A 155 6.29 -27.41 -12.36
CA ALA A 155 5.98 -27.99 -13.67
C ALA A 155 6.08 -26.99 -14.83
N GLY A 156 6.35 -25.70 -14.56
CA GLY A 156 6.42 -24.66 -15.60
C GLY A 156 5.07 -24.35 -16.25
N GLN A 157 3.97 -24.49 -15.50
CA GLN A 157 2.60 -24.30 -15.99
C GLN A 157 2.10 -22.86 -15.89
N PHE A 158 2.88 -21.96 -15.28
CA PHE A 158 2.59 -20.52 -15.33
C PHE A 158 2.88 -19.95 -16.72
N PRO A 159 2.08 -18.99 -17.21
CA PRO A 159 2.39 -18.28 -18.45
C PRO A 159 3.79 -17.66 -18.41
N MET A 160 4.55 -17.85 -19.48
CA MET A 160 5.88 -17.26 -19.62
C MET A 160 5.80 -15.77 -19.97
N VAL A 161 6.70 -14.98 -19.38
CA VAL A 161 6.89 -13.59 -19.78
C VAL A 161 7.70 -13.56 -21.09
N PRO A 162 7.22 -12.88 -22.15
CA PRO A 162 7.95 -12.83 -23.42
C PRO A 162 9.38 -12.30 -23.27
N GLY A 163 10.37 -13.07 -23.72
CA GLY A 163 11.79 -12.70 -23.65
C GLY A 163 12.49 -13.03 -22.33
N GLU A 164 11.74 -13.48 -21.31
CA GLU A 164 12.32 -13.95 -20.06
C GLU A 164 12.88 -15.37 -20.25
N THR A 165 14.10 -15.58 -19.76
CA THR A 165 14.81 -16.87 -19.85
C THR A 165 15.23 -17.40 -18.49
N GLU A 166 15.18 -16.55 -17.46
CA GLU A 166 15.51 -16.92 -16.10
C GLU A 166 14.30 -17.56 -15.41
N SER A 167 14.57 -18.48 -14.49
CA SER A 167 13.56 -19.09 -13.63
C SER A 167 14.07 -19.09 -12.20
N ILE A 168 13.20 -18.69 -11.27
CA ILE A 168 13.49 -18.68 -9.84
C ILE A 168 12.91 -19.97 -9.25
N PRO A 169 13.73 -20.88 -8.70
CA PRO A 169 13.22 -22.09 -8.08
C PRO A 169 12.43 -21.77 -6.81
N LEU A 170 11.53 -22.68 -6.43
CA LEU A 170 10.94 -22.64 -5.09
C LEU A 170 12.05 -22.75 -4.02
N PRO A 171 11.88 -22.09 -2.86
CA PRO A 171 12.83 -22.17 -1.75
C PRO A 171 12.91 -23.56 -1.12
#